data_AF-A0A5A7W0B3-F1
#
_entry.id   AF-A0A5A7W0B3-F1
#
_cell.length_a   1.000
_cell.length_b   1.000
_cell.length_c   1.000
_cell.angle_alpha   90.00
_cell.angle_beta   90.00
_cell.angle_gamma   90.00
#
_symmetry.space_group_name_H-M   'P 1'
#
loop_
_entity.id
_entity.type
_entity.pdbx_description
1 polymer ?
#
loop_
_entity_poly.entity_id
_entity_poly.type
_entity_poly.pdbx_seq_one_letter_code
_entity_poly.pdbx_strand_id
1 'polypeptide(L)'
;MEDLDKYKSRDASQSDRQAILNRRAAYPEEKYSFLSYFAVKLYECEKSFFDEEFVTERAKTFFSSEFEGSSADEIIRGLDSDEAASNIVKQIIFSGIFVLVDKRDGVRYLDFPHRKFREALAVDYFSHTSRIDRLVASISKKPYAELVLAFIEQSMQRQPVIDKLVKLVAEAAAPHVAVLFVDVLKRLSSDEAEQAVMKLLDASDGKSTLQLPAGVLSYLPSGPSHWRYFREKLTNSIAGRDGLLVHRWAVVSAKVDISLATDVAENLATSDCGFVTLRYLVHSPLVVEASSPIVGCYVVSGFQEGNGSLVLADLIKIFYAGKSLEAKGQFKAWLRFVVGERNELGADSMRKFCRARDDEDVERLLEATRELRPAFVAHA
;
A
#
# COMPACT_ATOMS: atom_id res chain seq x y z
N MET A 1 2.74 16.89 -44.66
CA MET A 1 1.89 17.31 -43.52
C MET A 1 0.39 17.24 -43.84
N GLU A 2 -0.04 16.98 -45.09
CA GLU A 2 -1.45 17.07 -45.53
C GLU A 2 -2.33 15.82 -45.32
N ASP A 3 -1.80 14.67 -44.89
CA ASP A 3 -2.56 13.41 -44.93
C ASP A 3 -3.30 13.03 -43.64
N LEU A 4 -2.86 13.52 -42.47
CA LEU A 4 -3.48 13.16 -41.19
C LEU A 4 -4.79 13.92 -40.90
N ASP A 5 -4.95 15.13 -41.45
CA ASP A 5 -6.15 15.96 -41.22
C ASP A 5 -7.36 15.51 -42.08
N LYS A 6 -7.13 14.82 -43.20
CA LYS A 6 -8.21 14.28 -44.06
C LYS A 6 -9.04 13.20 -43.35
N TYR A 7 -8.41 12.40 -42.50
CA TYR A 7 -9.07 11.31 -41.80
C TYR A 7 -9.82 11.76 -40.53
N LYS A 8 -9.38 12.86 -39.89
CA LYS A 8 -10.01 13.40 -38.65
C LYS A 8 -11.33 14.14 -38.89
N SER A 9 -11.65 14.48 -40.13
CA SER A 9 -12.71 15.44 -40.47
C SER A 9 -13.73 14.94 -41.49
N ARG A 10 -13.84 13.61 -41.68
CA ARG A 10 -14.57 12.99 -42.78
C ARG A 10 -16.05 13.40 -42.90
N ASP A 11 -16.66 13.82 -41.78
CA ASP A 11 -18.06 14.26 -41.70
C ASP A 11 -18.26 15.79 -41.59
N ALA A 12 -17.18 16.59 -41.57
CA ALA A 12 -17.26 18.06 -41.47
C ALA A 12 -17.28 18.74 -42.85
N SER A 13 -18.10 19.79 -43.00
CA SER A 13 -18.19 20.55 -44.26
C SER A 13 -16.86 21.25 -44.59
N GLN A 14 -16.65 21.58 -45.86
CA GLN A 14 -15.40 22.21 -46.32
C GLN A 14 -15.17 23.60 -45.71
N SER A 15 -16.26 24.34 -45.41
CA SER A 15 -16.22 25.60 -44.66
C SER A 15 -15.87 25.41 -43.19
N ASP A 16 -16.40 24.35 -42.55
CA ASP A 16 -16.07 24.03 -41.16
C ASP A 16 -14.59 23.69 -41.04
N ARG A 17 -14.04 22.90 -41.98
CA ARG A 17 -12.61 22.55 -41.98
C ARG A 17 -11.70 23.78 -42.03
N GLN A 18 -12.02 24.78 -42.85
CA GLN A 18 -11.23 26.00 -42.96
C GLN A 18 -11.37 26.91 -41.73
N ALA A 19 -12.59 27.04 -41.18
CA ALA A 19 -12.84 27.80 -39.96
C ALA A 19 -12.20 27.15 -38.72
N ILE A 20 -12.22 25.82 -38.65
CA ILE A 20 -11.53 25.01 -37.64
C ILE A 20 -10.02 25.22 -37.75
N LEU A 21 -9.41 25.14 -38.94
CA LEU A 21 -7.97 25.37 -39.11
C LEU A 21 -7.55 26.78 -38.65
N ASN A 22 -8.36 27.80 -38.92
CA ASN A 22 -8.07 29.18 -38.55
C ASN A 22 -8.29 29.49 -37.05
N ARG A 23 -9.14 28.73 -36.35
CA ARG A 23 -9.47 28.96 -34.92
C ARG A 23 -9.09 27.82 -33.98
N ARG A 24 -8.43 26.76 -34.46
CA ARG A 24 -7.77 25.74 -33.62
C ARG A 24 -6.83 26.40 -32.58
N ALA A 25 -6.21 27.53 -32.94
CA ALA A 25 -5.33 28.32 -32.08
C ALA A 25 -6.04 29.32 -31.14
N ALA A 26 -7.36 29.49 -31.22
CA ALA A 26 -8.09 30.37 -30.32
C ALA A 26 -8.11 29.80 -28.88
N TYR A 27 -8.09 30.67 -27.88
CA TYR A 27 -8.20 30.30 -26.46
C TYR A 27 -7.23 29.18 -26.00
N PRO A 28 -5.93 29.24 -26.32
CA PRO A 28 -5.00 28.15 -26.02
C PRO A 28 -4.86 27.91 -24.50
N GLU A 29 -4.85 28.99 -23.70
CA GLU A 29 -4.71 28.92 -22.25
C GLU A 29 -5.98 28.35 -21.59
N GLU A 30 -7.15 28.71 -22.10
CA GLU A 30 -8.44 28.22 -21.64
C GLU A 30 -8.64 26.75 -22.00
N LYS A 31 -8.25 26.34 -23.21
CA LYS A 31 -8.22 24.93 -23.61
C LYS A 31 -7.32 24.13 -22.69
N TYR A 32 -6.10 24.60 -22.46
CA TYR A 32 -5.15 23.92 -21.58
C TYR A 32 -5.72 23.80 -20.16
N SER A 33 -6.20 24.91 -19.59
CA SER A 33 -6.79 24.94 -18.24
C SER A 33 -8.00 24.01 -18.11
N PHE A 34 -8.89 24.01 -19.11
CA PHE A 34 -10.03 23.11 -19.15
C PHE A 34 -9.60 21.64 -19.30
N LEU A 35 -8.60 21.33 -20.13
CA LEU A 35 -8.10 19.98 -20.31
C LEU A 35 -7.48 19.41 -19.02
N SER A 36 -6.71 20.22 -18.29
CA SER A 36 -6.17 19.87 -16.97
C SER A 36 -7.31 19.59 -15.98
N TYR A 37 -8.32 20.47 -15.90
CA TYR A 37 -9.53 20.25 -15.09
C TYR A 37 -10.28 18.98 -15.48
N PHE A 38 -10.53 18.79 -16.77
CA PHE A 38 -11.32 17.70 -17.30
C PHE A 38 -10.65 16.35 -17.07
N ALA A 39 -9.32 16.28 -17.18
CA ALA A 39 -8.54 15.09 -16.86
C ALA A 39 -8.76 14.64 -15.40
N VAL A 40 -8.86 15.57 -14.45
CA VAL A 40 -9.22 15.26 -13.05
C VAL A 40 -10.65 14.78 -12.92
N LYS A 41 -11.61 15.39 -13.63
CA LYS A 41 -13.02 14.98 -13.58
C LYS A 41 -13.27 13.57 -14.08
N LEU A 42 -12.44 13.06 -14.99
CA LEU A 42 -12.52 11.66 -15.41
C LEU A 42 -12.20 10.69 -14.27
N TYR A 43 -11.22 11.02 -13.41
CA TYR A 43 -10.95 10.23 -12.19
C TYR A 43 -12.09 10.36 -11.18
N GLU A 44 -12.61 11.56 -10.95
CA GLU A 44 -13.73 11.78 -10.03
C GLU A 44 -15.00 11.02 -10.41
N CYS A 45 -15.31 10.96 -11.71
CA CYS A 45 -16.50 10.33 -12.24
C CYS A 45 -16.28 8.86 -12.65
N GLU A 46 -15.10 8.29 -12.38
CA GLU A 46 -14.73 6.92 -12.78
C GLU A 46 -14.92 6.64 -14.28
N LYS A 47 -14.70 7.65 -15.14
CA LYS A 47 -14.85 7.52 -16.59
C LYS A 47 -13.51 7.28 -17.27
N SER A 48 -13.43 6.16 -18.00
CA SER A 48 -12.28 5.86 -18.87
C SER A 48 -12.42 6.48 -20.26
N PHE A 49 -13.63 6.53 -20.80
CA PHE A 49 -13.98 7.16 -22.07
C PHE A 49 -15.28 7.99 -21.88
N PHE A 50 -15.53 8.94 -22.76
CA PHE A 50 -16.60 9.93 -22.63
C PHE A 50 -17.21 10.31 -23.98
N ASP A 51 -18.43 10.83 -23.99
CA ASP A 51 -19.08 11.38 -25.17
C ASP A 51 -18.96 12.92 -25.21
N GLU A 52 -19.42 13.51 -26.31
CA GLU A 52 -19.40 14.97 -26.54
C GLU A 52 -20.31 15.71 -25.54
N GLU A 53 -21.41 15.09 -25.12
CA GLU A 53 -22.35 15.65 -24.14
C GLU A 53 -21.66 15.83 -22.78
N PHE A 54 -21.01 14.77 -22.27
CA PHE A 54 -20.33 14.81 -20.99
C PHE A 54 -19.22 15.87 -20.94
N VAL A 55 -18.40 15.97 -21.98
CA VAL A 55 -17.33 17.00 -22.01
C VAL A 55 -17.90 18.41 -22.13
N THR A 56 -19.03 18.58 -22.84
CA THR A 56 -19.73 19.87 -22.94
C THR A 56 -20.30 20.30 -21.60
N GLU A 57 -20.94 19.40 -20.86
CA GLU A 57 -21.41 19.68 -19.50
C GLU A 57 -20.28 20.06 -18.54
N ARG A 58 -19.14 19.34 -18.61
CA ARG A 58 -17.97 19.67 -17.79
C ARG A 58 -17.37 21.01 -18.19
N ALA A 59 -17.34 21.35 -19.49
CA ALA A 59 -16.89 22.66 -19.96
C ALA A 59 -17.79 23.79 -19.42
N LYS A 60 -19.11 23.64 -19.52
CA LYS A 60 -20.08 24.60 -18.96
C LYS A 60 -19.87 24.81 -17.47
N THR A 61 -19.65 23.73 -16.72
CA THR A 61 -19.37 23.80 -15.28
C THR A 61 -18.07 24.54 -15.01
N PHE A 62 -16.97 24.16 -15.69
CA PHE A 62 -15.66 24.76 -15.50
C PHE A 62 -15.66 26.27 -15.78
N PHE A 63 -16.17 26.67 -16.94
CA PHE A 63 -16.15 28.08 -17.33
C PHE A 63 -17.13 28.94 -16.52
N SER A 64 -18.19 28.37 -15.96
CA SER A 64 -19.14 29.11 -15.12
C SER A 64 -18.69 29.31 -13.68
N SER A 65 -17.86 28.41 -13.12
CA SER A 65 -17.60 28.40 -11.67
C SER A 65 -16.14 28.26 -11.24
N GLU A 66 -15.23 27.84 -12.12
CA GLU A 66 -13.83 27.55 -11.76
C GLU A 66 -12.81 28.37 -12.57
N PHE A 67 -13.18 28.84 -13.76
CA PHE A 67 -12.32 29.65 -14.60
C PHE A 67 -12.56 31.15 -14.35
N GLU A 68 -11.51 31.89 -14.00
CA GLU A 68 -11.59 33.32 -13.66
C GLU A 68 -11.17 34.25 -14.82
N GLY A 69 -10.99 33.72 -16.03
CA GLY A 69 -10.56 34.51 -17.19
C GLY A 69 -11.69 35.29 -17.87
N SER A 70 -11.35 36.42 -18.50
CA SER A 70 -12.29 37.34 -19.14
C SER A 70 -13.05 36.77 -20.34
N SER A 71 -12.56 35.67 -20.92
CA SER A 71 -13.17 34.96 -22.05
C SER A 71 -14.29 33.98 -21.64
N ALA A 72 -14.53 33.76 -20.34
CA ALA A 72 -15.49 32.78 -19.83
C ALA A 72 -16.89 32.94 -20.45
N ASP A 73 -17.46 34.15 -20.41
CA ASP A 73 -18.81 34.43 -20.91
C ASP A 73 -18.94 34.24 -22.43
N GLU A 74 -17.88 34.51 -23.19
CA GLU A 74 -17.83 34.27 -24.63
C GLU A 74 -17.80 32.77 -24.91
N ILE A 75 -16.93 32.03 -24.20
CA ILE A 75 -16.79 30.58 -24.34
C ILE A 75 -18.10 29.87 -23.98
N ILE A 76 -18.75 30.25 -22.88
CA ILE A 76 -20.03 29.66 -22.45
C ILE A 76 -21.10 29.83 -23.53
N ARG A 77 -21.23 31.04 -24.10
CA ARG A 77 -22.17 31.28 -25.22
C ARG A 77 -21.84 30.45 -26.46
N GLY A 78 -20.54 30.21 -26.70
CA GLY A 78 -20.07 29.38 -27.81
C GLY A 78 -20.34 27.88 -27.65
N LEU A 79 -20.50 27.37 -26.42
CA LEU A 79 -20.71 25.94 -26.14
C LEU A 79 -22.06 25.40 -26.66
N ASP A 80 -23.07 26.26 -26.79
CA ASP A 80 -24.38 25.90 -27.36
C ASP A 80 -24.41 26.00 -28.90
N SER A 81 -23.33 26.49 -29.51
CA SER A 81 -23.25 26.64 -30.96
C SER A 81 -22.96 25.31 -31.65
N ASP A 82 -23.66 25.07 -32.76
CA ASP A 82 -23.34 23.97 -33.66
C ASP A 82 -22.04 24.19 -34.44
N GLU A 83 -21.61 25.45 -34.57
CA GLU A 83 -20.40 25.82 -35.29
C GLU A 83 -19.14 25.45 -34.49
N ALA A 84 -18.32 24.57 -35.06
CA ALA A 84 -17.05 24.17 -34.47
C ALA A 84 -16.09 25.34 -34.24
N ALA A 85 -16.25 26.44 -34.99
CA ALA A 85 -15.43 27.64 -34.88
C ALA A 85 -15.70 28.44 -33.59
N SER A 86 -16.88 28.29 -32.99
CA SER A 86 -17.32 29.03 -31.80
C SER A 86 -17.39 28.12 -30.56
N ASN A 87 -17.50 26.81 -30.77
CA ASN A 87 -17.59 25.81 -29.72
C ASN A 87 -16.20 25.24 -29.34
N ILE A 88 -15.68 25.61 -28.17
CA ILE A 88 -14.35 25.20 -27.70
C ILE A 88 -14.18 23.67 -27.59
N VAL A 89 -15.25 22.93 -27.24
CA VAL A 89 -15.21 21.46 -27.15
C VAL A 89 -15.01 20.86 -28.54
N LYS A 90 -15.77 21.32 -29.53
CA LYS A 90 -15.58 20.91 -30.93
C LYS A 90 -14.18 21.25 -31.40
N GLN A 91 -13.64 22.43 -31.06
CA GLN A 91 -12.26 22.79 -31.39
C GLN A 91 -11.23 21.80 -30.81
N ILE A 92 -11.41 21.37 -29.55
CA ILE A 92 -10.53 20.38 -28.89
C ILE A 92 -10.61 19.02 -29.60
N ILE A 93 -11.83 18.54 -29.87
CA ILE A 93 -12.07 17.28 -30.60
C ILE A 93 -11.41 17.34 -31.98
N PHE A 94 -11.66 18.41 -32.75
CA PHE A 94 -11.09 18.55 -34.08
C PHE A 94 -9.58 18.78 -34.08
N SER A 95 -9.00 19.30 -32.99
CA SER A 95 -7.54 19.36 -32.81
C SER A 95 -6.92 17.97 -32.62
N GLY A 96 -7.74 16.94 -32.39
CA GLY A 96 -7.31 15.56 -32.13
C GLY A 96 -6.68 15.38 -30.76
N ILE A 97 -7.00 16.27 -29.82
CA ILE A 97 -6.66 16.09 -28.39
C ILE A 97 -7.53 14.99 -27.78
N PHE A 98 -8.75 14.83 -28.29
CA PHE A 98 -9.56 13.66 -28.03
C PHE A 98 -9.57 12.75 -29.26
N VAL A 99 -9.36 11.46 -29.03
CA VAL A 99 -9.34 10.43 -30.07
C VAL A 99 -10.61 9.60 -30.00
N LEU A 100 -11.16 9.23 -31.15
CA LEU A 100 -12.31 8.34 -31.23
C LEU A 100 -11.87 6.92 -30.87
N VAL A 101 -12.46 6.36 -29.82
CA VAL A 101 -12.20 4.99 -29.35
C VAL A 101 -13.26 4.03 -29.86
N ASP A 102 -14.52 4.45 -29.87
CA ASP A 102 -15.63 3.59 -30.25
C ASP A 102 -16.82 4.41 -30.80
N LYS A 103 -17.71 3.74 -31.53
CA LYS A 103 -18.99 4.28 -31.97
C LYS A 103 -20.08 3.23 -31.74
N ARG A 104 -20.99 3.48 -30.79
CA ARG A 104 -22.11 2.59 -30.48
C ARG A 104 -23.41 3.37 -30.52
N ASP A 105 -24.45 2.79 -31.13
CA ASP A 105 -25.79 3.39 -31.22
C ASP A 105 -25.79 4.83 -31.75
N GLY A 106 -24.86 5.14 -32.66
CA GLY A 106 -24.68 6.49 -33.21
C GLY A 106 -23.87 7.46 -32.34
N VAL A 107 -23.65 7.13 -31.06
CA VAL A 107 -22.84 7.92 -30.12
C VAL A 107 -21.35 7.65 -30.34
N ARG A 108 -20.54 8.72 -30.35
CA ARG A 108 -19.08 8.66 -30.45
C ARG A 108 -18.46 8.70 -29.06
N TYR A 109 -17.65 7.69 -28.73
CA TYR A 109 -16.88 7.65 -27.50
C TYR A 109 -15.44 8.06 -27.75
N LEU A 110 -14.98 8.98 -26.93
CA LEU A 110 -13.71 9.67 -27.01
C LEU A 110 -12.85 9.34 -25.79
N ASP A 111 -11.54 9.45 -25.95
CA ASP A 111 -10.56 9.42 -24.86
C ASP A 111 -9.39 10.36 -25.19
N PHE A 112 -8.51 10.59 -24.23
CA PHE A 112 -7.19 11.14 -24.49
C PHE A 112 -6.33 10.17 -25.33
N PRO A 113 -5.40 10.67 -26.16
CA PRO A 113 -4.58 9.84 -27.05
C PRO A 113 -3.71 8.83 -26.31
N HIS A 114 -3.38 9.11 -25.04
CA HIS A 114 -2.60 8.21 -24.22
C HIS A 114 -2.87 8.44 -22.73
N ARG A 115 -2.81 7.37 -21.93
CA ARG A 115 -2.98 7.42 -20.47
C ARG A 115 -2.02 8.41 -19.81
N LYS A 116 -0.73 8.37 -20.16
CA LYS A 116 0.29 9.29 -19.60
C LYS A 116 0.03 10.76 -19.95
N PHE A 117 -0.59 11.05 -21.09
CA PHE A 117 -0.97 12.41 -21.46
C PHE A 117 -2.10 12.93 -20.55
N ARG A 118 -3.12 12.10 -20.30
CA ARG A 118 -4.18 12.40 -19.32
C ARG A 118 -3.63 12.58 -17.91
N GLU A 119 -2.71 11.72 -17.48
CA GLU A 119 -2.05 11.81 -16.17
C GLU A 119 -1.29 13.14 -16.02
N ALA A 120 -0.50 13.54 -17.01
CA ALA A 120 0.25 14.79 -16.97
C ALA A 120 -0.67 16.01 -16.83
N LEU A 121 -1.75 16.07 -17.61
CA LEU A 121 -2.77 17.12 -17.50
C LEU A 121 -3.45 17.14 -16.12
N ALA A 122 -3.80 15.96 -15.60
CA ALA A 122 -4.44 15.86 -14.29
C ALA A 122 -3.50 16.31 -13.15
N VAL A 123 -2.20 15.99 -13.25
CA VAL A 123 -1.19 16.47 -12.28
C VAL A 123 -1.01 17.99 -12.38
N ASP A 124 -0.93 18.53 -13.59
CA ASP A 124 -0.80 19.97 -13.84
C ASP A 124 -1.95 20.79 -13.24
N TYR A 125 -3.18 20.26 -13.21
CA TYR A 125 -4.31 20.91 -12.54
C TYR A 125 -4.02 21.25 -11.07
N PHE A 126 -3.27 20.39 -10.38
CA PHE A 126 -2.88 20.53 -8.97
C PHE A 126 -1.56 21.28 -8.75
N SER A 127 -1.00 21.92 -9.79
CA SER A 127 0.20 22.77 -9.67
C SER A 127 0.02 23.95 -8.71
N HIS A 128 -1.22 24.38 -8.48
CA HIS A 128 -1.57 25.45 -7.54
C HIS A 128 -1.88 24.88 -6.16
N THR A 129 -1.26 25.44 -5.12
CA THR A 129 -1.31 24.95 -3.73
C THR A 129 -2.75 24.78 -3.22
N SER A 130 -3.66 25.71 -3.54
CA SER A 130 -5.06 25.65 -3.11
C SER A 130 -5.83 24.44 -3.65
N ARG A 131 -5.36 23.82 -4.74
CA ARG A 131 -5.98 22.63 -5.34
C ARG A 131 -5.41 21.33 -4.77
N ILE A 132 -4.18 21.35 -4.24
CA ILE A 132 -3.59 20.18 -3.58
C ILE A 132 -4.43 19.75 -2.38
N ASP A 133 -4.98 20.70 -1.63
CA ASP A 133 -5.88 20.39 -0.51
C ASP A 133 -7.12 19.59 -0.95
N ARG A 134 -7.64 19.85 -2.16
CA ARG A 134 -8.75 19.08 -2.75
C ARG A 134 -8.32 17.64 -3.07
N LEU A 135 -7.11 17.45 -3.58
CA LEU A 135 -6.54 16.12 -3.81
C LEU A 135 -6.38 15.38 -2.48
N VAL A 136 -5.76 16.02 -1.50
CA VAL A 136 -5.54 15.51 -0.13
C VAL A 136 -6.86 15.07 0.53
N ALA A 137 -7.94 15.83 0.36
CA ALA A 137 -9.26 15.48 0.87
C ALA A 137 -9.89 14.26 0.17
N SER A 138 -9.43 13.93 -1.05
CA SER A 138 -10.00 12.87 -1.88
C SER A 138 -9.16 11.59 -1.96
N ILE A 139 -7.96 11.55 -1.34
CA ILE A 139 -7.05 10.38 -1.35
C ILE A 139 -7.72 9.09 -0.88
N SER A 140 -8.66 9.17 0.07
CA SER A 140 -9.37 7.99 0.58
C SER A 140 -10.38 7.42 -0.42
N LYS A 141 -10.69 8.11 -1.51
CA LYS A 141 -11.60 7.62 -2.55
C LYS A 141 -10.84 6.73 -3.52
N LYS A 142 -11.31 5.49 -3.70
CA LYS A 142 -10.70 4.50 -4.61
C LYS A 142 -10.36 5.03 -6.02
N PRO A 143 -11.20 5.86 -6.67
CA PRO A 143 -10.93 6.36 -8.03
C PRO A 143 -9.68 7.23 -8.14
N TYR A 144 -9.26 7.84 -7.04
CA TYR A 144 -8.10 8.72 -6.99
C TYR A 144 -6.77 7.98 -6.87
N ALA A 145 -6.77 6.66 -6.68
CA ALA A 145 -5.53 5.91 -6.46
C ALA A 145 -4.53 6.10 -7.63
N GLU A 146 -4.98 5.97 -8.88
CA GLU A 146 -4.11 6.16 -10.05
C GLU A 146 -3.60 7.60 -10.17
N LEU A 147 -4.46 8.59 -9.90
CA LEU A 147 -4.10 10.00 -9.92
C LEU A 147 -3.09 10.35 -8.83
N VAL A 148 -3.24 9.79 -7.63
CA VAL A 148 -2.27 9.95 -6.53
C VAL A 148 -0.91 9.38 -6.95
N LEU A 149 -0.87 8.19 -7.54
CA LEU A 149 0.39 7.60 -8.01
C LEU A 149 1.06 8.45 -9.09
N ALA A 150 0.29 8.95 -10.07
CA ALA A 150 0.79 9.86 -11.10
C ALA A 150 1.32 11.18 -10.49
N PHE A 151 0.62 11.72 -9.49
CA PHE A 151 1.04 12.95 -8.78
C PHE A 151 2.34 12.74 -8.02
N ILE A 152 2.52 11.61 -7.33
CA ILE A 152 3.78 11.28 -6.63
C ILE A 152 4.97 11.20 -7.60
N GLU A 153 4.75 10.63 -8.80
CA GLU A 153 5.80 10.48 -9.82
C GLU A 153 6.21 11.80 -10.47
N GLN A 154 5.26 12.73 -10.66
CA GLN A 154 5.45 13.89 -11.53
C GLN A 154 5.50 15.24 -10.80
N SER A 155 4.92 15.36 -9.61
CA SER A 155 4.81 16.62 -8.88
C SER A 155 5.97 16.83 -7.90
N MET A 156 6.51 18.05 -7.90
CA MET A 156 7.46 18.50 -6.88
C MET A 156 6.79 18.77 -5.53
N GLN A 157 5.47 18.97 -5.49
CA GLN A 157 4.69 19.28 -4.29
C GLN A 157 4.01 18.03 -3.71
N ARG A 158 4.71 16.89 -3.72
CA ARG A 158 4.16 15.59 -3.30
C ARG A 158 4.06 15.37 -1.78
N GLN A 159 4.79 16.17 -0.99
CA GLN A 159 4.88 15.96 0.47
C GLN A 159 3.53 16.02 1.21
N PRO A 160 2.60 16.96 0.93
CA PRO A 160 1.30 17.01 1.59
C PRO A 160 0.46 15.74 1.36
N VAL A 161 0.58 15.13 0.18
CA VAL A 161 -0.10 13.88 -0.17
C VAL A 161 0.49 12.71 0.61
N ILE A 162 1.82 12.63 0.71
CA ILE A 162 2.53 11.61 1.50
C ILE A 162 2.15 11.72 2.98
N ASP A 163 2.19 12.92 3.56
CA ASP A 163 1.86 13.15 4.97
C ASP A 163 0.41 12.78 5.27
N LYS A 164 -0.52 13.08 4.35
CA LYS A 164 -1.91 12.66 4.49
C LYS A 164 -2.08 11.15 4.43
N LEU A 165 -1.40 10.47 3.50
CA LEU A 165 -1.42 9.01 3.41
C LEU A 165 -0.90 8.37 4.70
N VAL A 166 0.22 8.85 5.22
CA VAL A 166 0.79 8.40 6.51
C VAL A 166 -0.26 8.50 7.62
N LYS A 167 -0.93 9.66 7.74
CA LYS A 167 -1.99 9.86 8.73
C LYS A 167 -3.14 8.87 8.57
N LEU A 168 -3.64 8.69 7.35
CA LEU A 168 -4.77 7.80 7.08
C LEU A 168 -4.43 6.32 7.35
N VAL A 169 -3.21 5.89 7.03
CA VAL A 169 -2.74 4.54 7.36
C VAL A 169 -2.59 4.39 8.88
N ALA A 170 -2.03 5.38 9.57
CA ALA A 170 -1.90 5.37 11.03
C ALA A 170 -3.26 5.36 11.76
N GLU A 171 -4.33 5.81 11.12
CA GLU A 171 -5.71 5.80 11.63
C GLU A 171 -6.50 4.55 11.21
N ALA A 172 -5.88 3.62 10.46
CA ALA A 172 -6.54 2.45 9.88
C ALA A 172 -7.81 2.80 9.08
N ALA A 173 -7.81 3.95 8.39
CA ALA A 173 -9.02 4.54 7.84
C ALA A 173 -9.72 3.67 6.78
N ALA A 174 -8.95 2.98 5.91
CA ALA A 174 -9.49 2.00 4.96
C ALA A 174 -8.39 1.06 4.41
N PRO A 175 -8.71 -0.21 4.11
CA PRO A 175 -7.71 -1.19 3.63
C PRO A 175 -7.00 -0.79 2.32
N HIS A 176 -7.72 -0.17 1.37
CA HIS A 176 -7.11 0.23 0.09
C HIS A 176 -6.13 1.39 0.23
N VAL A 177 -6.24 2.22 1.28
CA VAL A 177 -5.29 3.30 1.54
C VAL A 177 -3.93 2.75 1.96
N ALA A 178 -3.92 1.65 2.72
CA ALA A 178 -2.69 0.94 3.07
C ALA A 178 -1.99 0.37 1.83
N VAL A 179 -2.76 -0.20 0.88
CA VAL A 179 -2.22 -0.68 -0.41
C VAL A 179 -1.65 0.48 -1.22
N LEU A 180 -2.40 1.58 -1.35
CA LEU A 180 -1.95 2.78 -2.04
C LEU A 180 -0.67 3.34 -1.44
N PHE A 181 -0.55 3.38 -0.11
CA PHE A 181 0.68 3.83 0.56
C PHE A 181 1.88 2.97 0.19
N VAL A 182 1.75 1.64 0.19
CA VAL A 182 2.83 0.74 -0.27
C VAL A 182 3.21 1.01 -1.72
N ASP A 183 2.24 1.26 -2.59
CA ASP A 183 2.51 1.59 -3.99
C ASP A 183 3.14 2.99 -4.19
N VAL A 184 2.89 3.91 -3.26
CA VAL A 184 3.60 5.20 -3.18
C VAL A 184 5.04 4.99 -2.75
N LEU A 185 5.32 4.19 -1.72
CA LEU A 185 6.69 3.91 -1.26
C LEU A 185 7.58 3.37 -2.40
N LYS A 186 7.03 2.53 -3.28
CA LYS A 186 7.75 2.00 -4.47
C LYS A 186 8.19 3.06 -5.48
N ARG A 187 7.61 4.27 -5.43
CA ARG A 187 7.85 5.37 -6.37
C ARG A 187 8.71 6.49 -5.76
N LEU A 188 8.97 6.41 -4.47
CA LEU A 188 9.84 7.35 -3.77
C LEU A 188 11.30 6.90 -3.89
N SER A 189 12.23 7.83 -3.67
CA SER A 189 13.62 7.46 -3.39
C SER A 189 13.71 6.65 -2.08
N SER A 190 14.81 5.91 -1.89
CA SER A 190 15.02 5.11 -0.66
C SER A 190 14.88 5.98 0.59
N ASP A 191 15.54 7.13 0.61
CA ASP A 191 15.54 8.06 1.74
C ASP A 191 14.13 8.61 2.03
N GLU A 192 13.38 8.98 1.00
CA GLU A 192 12.00 9.47 1.16
C GLU A 192 11.05 8.37 1.65
N ALA A 193 11.21 7.14 1.15
CA ALA A 193 10.43 6.00 1.59
C ALA A 193 10.70 5.68 3.07
N GLU A 194 11.97 5.65 3.48
CA GLU A 194 12.38 5.46 4.88
C GLU A 194 11.80 6.56 5.79
N GLN A 195 11.88 7.83 5.37
CA GLN A 195 11.30 8.94 6.12
C GLN A 195 9.78 8.82 6.27
N ALA A 196 9.07 8.43 5.20
CA ALA A 196 7.63 8.21 5.24
C ALA A 196 7.25 7.05 6.17
N VAL A 197 8.03 5.97 6.18
CA VAL A 197 7.83 4.85 7.12
C VAL A 197 8.09 5.27 8.56
N MET A 198 9.14 6.06 8.83
CA MET A 198 9.38 6.58 10.18
C MET A 198 8.24 7.47 10.67
N LYS A 199 7.76 8.39 9.83
CA LYS A 199 6.57 9.20 10.15
C LYS A 199 5.34 8.34 10.45
N LEU A 200 5.14 7.24 9.71
CA LEU A 200 4.06 6.28 9.99
C LEU A 200 4.25 5.60 11.34
N LEU A 201 5.46 5.15 11.66
CA LEU A 201 5.75 4.50 12.93
C LEU A 201 5.48 5.45 14.11
N ASP A 202 5.91 6.70 14.00
CA ASP A 202 5.67 7.74 15.01
C ASP A 202 4.17 8.11 15.13
N ALA A 203 3.48 8.32 14.00
CA ALA A 203 2.05 8.68 13.99
C ALA A 203 1.11 7.57 14.49
N SER A 204 1.63 6.35 14.58
CA SER A 204 0.93 5.18 15.09
C SER A 204 1.52 4.63 16.38
N ASP A 205 2.40 5.40 17.04
CA ASP A 205 2.92 5.02 18.35
C ASP A 205 1.77 4.91 19.37
N GLY A 206 1.82 3.88 20.21
CA GLY A 206 0.74 3.55 21.16
C GLY A 206 -0.55 2.99 20.55
N LYS A 207 -0.69 2.93 19.21
CA LYS A 207 -1.86 2.32 18.55
C LYS A 207 -1.64 0.82 18.35
N SER A 208 -2.02 0.05 19.37
CA SER A 208 -1.77 -1.40 19.45
C SER A 208 -2.51 -2.23 18.40
N THR A 209 -3.68 -1.78 17.94
CA THR A 209 -4.50 -2.52 16.96
C THR A 209 -4.06 -2.32 15.50
N LEU A 210 -3.14 -1.40 15.22
CA LEU A 210 -2.67 -1.16 13.85
C LEU A 210 -1.67 -2.24 13.42
N GLN A 211 -2.06 -3.06 12.44
CA GLN A 211 -1.14 -3.94 11.73
C GLN A 211 -0.46 -3.19 10.58
N LEU A 212 0.87 -3.20 10.56
CA LEU A 212 1.63 -2.60 9.46
C LEU A 212 1.49 -3.47 8.20
N PRO A 213 1.22 -2.87 7.02
CA PRO A 213 1.21 -3.62 5.77
C PRO A 213 2.58 -4.26 5.52
N ALA A 214 2.62 -5.53 5.12
CA ALA A 214 3.89 -6.26 4.95
C ALA A 214 4.88 -5.54 4.01
N GLY A 215 4.37 -4.86 2.97
CA GLY A 215 5.20 -4.08 2.04
C GLY A 215 5.91 -2.88 2.67
N VAL A 216 5.41 -2.34 3.80
CA VAL A 216 6.07 -1.26 4.55
C VAL A 216 7.38 -1.73 5.17
N LEU A 217 7.45 -3.01 5.59
CA LEU A 217 8.61 -3.58 6.27
C LEU A 217 9.87 -3.61 5.39
N SER A 218 9.71 -3.54 4.07
CA SER A 218 10.83 -3.47 3.11
C SER A 218 11.51 -2.10 3.06
N TYR A 219 10.91 -1.07 3.66
CA TYR A 219 11.41 0.31 3.66
C TYR A 219 11.71 0.79 5.08
N LEU A 220 11.93 -0.13 6.02
CA LEU A 220 12.37 0.22 7.37
C LEU A 220 13.80 0.77 7.28
N PRO A 221 14.10 1.91 7.93
CA PRO A 221 15.43 2.47 7.91
C PRO A 221 16.41 1.55 8.62
N SER A 222 17.61 1.47 8.05
CA SER A 222 18.71 0.73 8.64
C SER A 222 19.67 1.67 9.38
N GLY A 223 20.45 1.12 10.31
CA GLY A 223 21.54 1.83 10.98
C GLY A 223 21.36 2.04 12.50
N PRO A 224 22.46 2.33 13.21
CA PRO A 224 22.52 2.18 14.67
C PRO A 224 21.56 3.09 15.47
N SER A 225 21.27 4.30 14.95
CA SER A 225 20.32 5.22 15.59
C SER A 225 18.88 4.70 15.56
N HIS A 226 18.45 4.18 14.41
CA HIS A 226 17.13 3.57 14.24
C HIS A 226 17.00 2.28 15.06
N TRP A 227 18.07 1.49 15.15
CA TRP A 227 18.10 0.28 15.98
C TRP A 227 17.84 0.57 17.45
N ARG A 228 18.51 1.61 17.99
CA ARG A 228 18.28 2.07 19.37
C ARG A 228 16.84 2.51 19.58
N TYR A 229 16.28 3.26 18.64
CA TYR A 229 14.88 3.69 18.69
C TYR A 229 13.90 2.49 18.72
N PHE A 230 14.07 1.50 17.82
CA PHE A 230 13.19 0.32 17.81
C PHE A 230 13.33 -0.53 19.07
N ARG A 231 14.56 -0.67 19.59
CA ARG A 231 14.82 -1.36 20.86
C ARG A 231 14.12 -0.68 22.03
N GLU A 232 14.19 0.64 22.11
CA GLU A 232 13.53 1.43 23.15
C GLU A 232 12.01 1.27 23.08
N LYS A 233 11.41 1.40 21.89
CA LYS A 233 9.96 1.21 21.71
C LYS A 233 9.48 -0.17 22.12
N LEU A 234 10.24 -1.20 21.79
CA LEU A 234 9.94 -2.56 22.19
C LEU A 234 10.07 -2.77 23.70
N THR A 235 11.14 -2.27 24.31
CA THR A 235 11.37 -2.35 25.76
C THR A 235 10.22 -1.67 26.52
N ASN A 236 9.81 -0.48 26.07
CA ASN A 236 8.69 0.25 26.65
C ASN A 236 7.36 -0.51 26.47
N SER A 237 7.16 -1.17 25.33
CA SER A 237 5.96 -1.98 25.08
C SER A 237 5.91 -3.23 25.98
N ILE A 238 7.06 -3.86 26.22
CA ILE A 238 7.18 -5.01 27.15
C ILE A 238 6.86 -4.57 28.57
N ALA A 239 7.45 -3.45 29.03
CA ALA A 239 7.18 -2.87 30.34
C ALA A 239 5.71 -2.48 30.50
N GLY A 240 5.10 -1.94 29.43
CA GLY A 240 3.69 -1.55 29.37
C GLY A 240 2.71 -2.72 29.24
N ARG A 241 3.19 -3.96 29.07
CA ARG A 241 2.37 -5.18 28.98
C ARG A 241 1.37 -5.23 27.82
N ASP A 242 1.59 -4.46 26.75
CA ASP A 242 0.72 -4.45 25.56
C ASP A 242 1.18 -5.49 24.53
N GLY A 243 0.55 -6.66 24.53
CA GLY A 243 0.95 -7.77 23.65
C GLY A 243 0.93 -7.45 22.15
N LEU A 244 0.06 -6.54 21.69
CA LEU A 244 -0.02 -6.19 20.27
C LEU A 244 1.06 -5.19 19.88
N LEU A 245 1.38 -4.21 20.73
CA LEU A 245 2.52 -3.31 20.50
C LEU A 245 3.85 -4.08 20.57
N VAL A 246 3.97 -4.98 21.54
CA VAL A 246 5.13 -5.86 21.65
C VAL A 246 5.29 -6.69 20.37
N HIS A 247 4.20 -7.27 19.85
CA HIS A 247 4.21 -8.01 18.59
C HIS A 247 4.71 -7.14 17.42
N ARG A 248 4.12 -5.95 17.24
CA ARG A 248 4.48 -5.03 16.18
C ARG A 248 5.95 -4.62 16.23
N TRP A 249 6.43 -4.19 17.39
CA TRP A 249 7.80 -3.70 17.53
C TRP A 249 8.82 -4.82 17.42
N ALA A 250 8.50 -6.05 17.84
CA ALA A 250 9.36 -7.19 17.58
C ALA A 250 9.48 -7.52 16.09
N VAL A 251 8.38 -7.43 15.32
CA VAL A 251 8.43 -7.61 13.86
C VAL A 251 9.30 -6.53 13.19
N VAL A 252 9.17 -5.27 13.62
CA VAL A 252 10.00 -4.17 13.13
C VAL A 252 11.48 -4.41 13.47
N SER A 253 11.79 -4.71 14.73
CA SER A 253 13.15 -4.99 15.20
C SER A 253 13.80 -6.15 14.46
N ALA A 254 13.11 -7.30 14.35
CA ALA A 254 13.64 -8.49 13.69
C ALA A 254 13.92 -8.28 12.21
N LYS A 255 13.17 -7.39 11.56
CA LYS A 255 13.39 -7.06 10.14
C LYS A 255 14.64 -6.20 9.92
N VAL A 256 14.99 -5.39 10.91
CA VAL A 256 16.07 -4.40 10.83
C VAL A 256 17.40 -4.97 11.34
N ASP A 257 17.36 -5.83 12.36
CA ASP A 257 18.54 -6.52 12.90
C ASP A 257 18.15 -7.86 13.54
N ILE A 258 18.71 -8.96 13.01
CA ILE A 258 18.48 -10.33 13.51
C ILE A 258 19.07 -10.52 14.91
N SER A 259 20.17 -9.83 15.27
CA SER A 259 20.77 -9.95 16.61
C SER A 259 19.90 -9.30 17.69
N LEU A 260 19.25 -8.18 17.34
CA LEU A 260 18.26 -7.51 18.20
C LEU A 260 17.03 -8.39 18.43
N ALA A 261 16.72 -9.25 17.46
CA ALA A 261 15.68 -10.24 17.55
C ALA A 261 15.96 -11.22 18.72
N THR A 262 17.22 -11.58 18.99
CA THR A 262 17.56 -12.50 20.07
C THR A 262 17.58 -11.85 21.46
N ASP A 263 18.15 -10.65 21.60
CA ASP A 263 18.03 -9.84 22.83
C ASP A 263 16.54 -9.65 23.24
N VAL A 264 15.68 -9.52 22.24
CA VAL A 264 14.23 -9.39 22.41
C VAL A 264 13.60 -10.71 22.85
N ALA A 265 14.06 -11.85 22.30
CA ALA A 265 13.60 -13.17 22.71
C ALA A 265 13.82 -13.41 24.21
N GLU A 266 14.99 -13.04 24.74
CA GLU A 266 15.32 -13.14 26.18
C GLU A 266 14.42 -12.26 27.06
N ASN A 267 14.24 -11.00 26.67
CA ASN A 267 13.40 -10.05 27.40
C ASN A 267 11.90 -10.41 27.35
N LEU A 268 11.46 -11.10 26.28
CA LEU A 268 10.10 -11.62 26.15
C LEU A 268 9.89 -12.93 26.93
N ALA A 269 10.89 -13.80 27.00
CA ALA A 269 10.81 -15.08 27.72
C ALA A 269 10.54 -14.89 29.21
N THR A 270 11.05 -13.78 29.76
CA THR A 270 10.91 -13.40 31.17
C THR A 270 9.67 -12.53 31.47
N SER A 271 8.90 -12.15 30.45
CA SER A 271 7.71 -11.29 30.57
C SER A 271 6.40 -12.09 30.50
N ASP A 272 5.44 -11.79 31.38
CA ASP A 272 4.07 -12.36 31.35
C ASP A 272 3.33 -12.10 30.01
N CYS A 273 3.81 -11.12 29.23
CA CYS A 273 3.22 -10.65 27.97
C CYS A 273 3.91 -11.25 26.73
N GLY A 274 5.04 -11.93 26.90
CA GLY A 274 5.90 -12.42 25.80
C GLY A 274 5.34 -13.58 24.98
N PHE A 275 4.19 -14.14 25.39
CA PHE A 275 3.61 -15.34 24.78
C PHE A 275 3.11 -15.18 23.35
N VAL A 276 2.71 -13.98 22.96
CA VAL A 276 2.21 -13.67 21.62
C VAL A 276 3.36 -13.36 20.65
N THR A 277 4.53 -12.95 21.17
CA THR A 277 5.58 -12.33 20.35
C THR A 277 6.79 -13.23 20.09
N LEU A 278 7.13 -14.14 21.00
CA LEU A 278 8.15 -15.19 20.78
C LEU A 278 7.81 -16.14 19.62
N ARG A 279 6.56 -16.11 19.15
CA ARG A 279 6.04 -16.89 18.01
C ARG A 279 6.62 -16.51 16.65
N TYR A 280 7.11 -15.27 16.47
CA TYR A 280 7.55 -14.77 15.15
C TYR A 280 9.07 -14.73 14.96
N LEU A 281 9.85 -14.73 16.06
CA LEU A 281 11.30 -14.91 16.00
C LEU A 281 11.70 -16.24 15.36
N VAL A 282 10.85 -17.25 15.50
CA VAL A 282 11.00 -18.59 14.91
C VAL A 282 10.65 -18.63 13.41
N HIS A 283 10.33 -17.49 12.77
CA HIS A 283 10.17 -17.40 11.30
C HIS A 283 11.43 -17.00 10.54
N SER A 284 12.53 -16.68 11.23
CA SER A 284 13.84 -16.77 10.59
C SER A 284 14.21 -18.25 10.53
N PRO A 285 14.61 -18.82 9.39
CA PRO A 285 15.13 -20.18 9.37
C PRO A 285 16.30 -20.21 10.36
N LEU A 286 16.10 -20.87 11.50
CA LEU A 286 17.20 -21.31 12.34
C LEU A 286 17.97 -22.29 11.45
N VAL A 287 18.98 -21.76 10.76
CA VAL A 287 19.97 -22.55 10.05
C VAL A 287 20.78 -23.21 11.16
N VAL A 288 20.31 -24.35 11.62
CA VAL A 288 21.11 -25.24 12.45
C VAL A 288 22.26 -25.73 11.54
N GLU A 289 23.47 -25.82 12.08
CA GLU A 289 24.69 -26.16 11.33
C GLU A 289 24.49 -27.33 10.37
N ALA A 290 25.25 -27.38 9.27
CA ALA A 290 25.08 -28.34 8.17
C ALA A 290 25.15 -29.84 8.57
N SER A 291 25.56 -30.15 9.80
CA SER A 291 25.58 -31.48 10.39
C SER A 291 24.36 -31.83 11.24
N SER A 292 23.40 -30.92 11.45
CA SER A 292 22.19 -31.20 12.23
C SER A 292 21.12 -31.88 11.39
N PRO A 293 20.44 -32.91 11.93
CA PRO A 293 19.26 -33.50 11.30
C PRO A 293 18.06 -32.55 11.29
N ILE A 294 18.09 -31.40 11.98
CA ILE A 294 17.01 -30.40 11.94
C ILE A 294 17.15 -29.54 10.67
N VAL A 295 16.14 -29.64 9.80
CA VAL A 295 16.07 -28.90 8.53
C VAL A 295 15.30 -27.58 8.68
N GLY A 296 14.47 -27.44 9.71
CA GLY A 296 13.77 -26.19 10.03
C GLY A 296 12.72 -26.35 11.14
N CYS A 297 12.34 -25.24 11.77
CA CYS A 297 11.25 -25.17 12.74
C CYS A 297 10.35 -23.99 12.40
N TYR A 298 9.03 -24.20 12.39
CA TYR A 298 8.04 -23.17 12.06
C TYR A 298 6.89 -23.25 13.05
N VAL A 299 6.40 -22.09 13.50
CA VAL A 299 5.19 -22.00 14.31
C VAL A 299 4.09 -21.42 13.45
N VAL A 300 3.03 -22.20 13.19
CA VAL A 300 1.83 -21.76 12.50
C VAL A 300 0.77 -21.46 13.55
N SER A 301 0.42 -20.18 13.70
CA SER A 301 -0.64 -19.75 14.60
C SER A 301 -1.95 -19.52 13.84
N GLY A 302 -3.07 -19.96 14.39
CA GLY A 302 -4.41 -19.67 13.88
C GLY A 302 -5.38 -19.37 15.00
N PHE A 303 -6.33 -18.46 14.79
CA PHE A 303 -7.43 -18.29 15.74
C PHE A 303 -8.45 -19.41 15.54
N GLN A 304 -8.82 -20.09 16.62
CA GLN A 304 -9.89 -21.09 16.65
C GLN A 304 -10.99 -20.62 17.60
N GLU A 305 -12.24 -20.85 17.24
CA GLU A 305 -13.34 -20.64 18.19
C GLU A 305 -13.34 -21.75 19.24
N GLY A 306 -13.24 -21.36 20.51
CA GLY A 306 -13.31 -22.26 21.66
C GLY A 306 -14.08 -21.61 22.81
N ASN A 307 -15.13 -22.30 23.31
CA ASN A 307 -15.96 -21.86 24.44
C ASN A 307 -16.45 -20.39 24.36
N GLY A 308 -16.93 -19.97 23.18
CA GLY A 308 -17.46 -18.61 22.99
C GLY A 308 -16.40 -17.50 22.95
N SER A 309 -15.12 -17.87 22.83
CA SER A 309 -14.00 -16.93 22.68
C SER A 309 -13.08 -17.37 21.52
N LEU A 310 -12.45 -16.42 20.84
CA LEU A 310 -11.37 -16.70 19.89
C LEU A 310 -10.13 -17.13 20.68
N VAL A 311 -9.87 -18.44 20.71
CA VAL A 311 -8.68 -19.03 21.32
C VAL A 311 -7.61 -19.19 20.24
N LEU A 312 -6.48 -18.54 20.45
CA LEU A 312 -5.33 -18.64 19.56
C LEU A 312 -4.67 -20.02 19.72
N ALA A 313 -4.74 -20.86 18.68
CA ALA A 313 -4.21 -22.21 18.66
C ALA A 313 -2.86 -22.26 17.91
N ASP A 314 -1.87 -22.90 18.53
CA ASP A 314 -0.52 -23.04 17.98
C ASP A 314 -0.31 -24.42 17.39
N LEU A 315 0.20 -24.43 16.16
CA LEU A 315 0.72 -25.62 15.50
C LEU A 315 2.22 -25.42 15.30
N ILE A 316 3.04 -26.18 16.02
CA ILE A 316 4.49 -26.18 15.80
C ILE A 316 4.80 -27.27 14.78
N LYS A 317 5.51 -26.91 13.71
CA LYS A 317 6.04 -27.84 12.72
C LYS A 317 7.56 -27.89 12.84
N ILE A 318 8.10 -29.04 13.19
CA ILE A 318 9.55 -29.30 13.24
C ILE A 318 9.88 -30.22 12.06
N PHE A 319 10.79 -29.78 11.19
CA PHE A 319 11.33 -30.59 10.10
C PHE A 319 12.62 -31.26 10.58
N TYR A 320 12.55 -32.56 10.87
CA TYR A 320 13.66 -33.36 11.38
C TYR A 320 13.93 -34.54 10.44
N ALA A 321 15.16 -34.67 9.96
CA ALA A 321 15.63 -35.72 9.05
C ALA A 321 14.70 -35.94 7.83
N GLY A 322 14.20 -34.85 7.25
CA GLY A 322 13.29 -34.89 6.09
C GLY A 322 11.83 -35.24 6.41
N LYS A 323 11.45 -35.37 7.69
CA LYS A 323 10.06 -35.59 8.14
C LYS A 323 9.50 -34.33 8.80
N SER A 324 8.23 -34.03 8.53
CA SER A 324 7.48 -32.97 9.22
C SER A 324 6.79 -33.54 10.45
N LEU A 325 7.17 -33.05 11.62
CA LEU A 325 6.56 -33.38 12.90
C LEU A 325 5.66 -32.21 13.32
N GLU A 326 4.38 -32.49 13.59
CA GLU A 326 3.40 -31.48 13.97
C GLU A 326 2.98 -31.63 15.44
N ALA A 327 3.05 -30.57 16.22
CA ALA A 327 2.58 -30.53 17.60
C ALA A 327 1.46 -29.50 17.76
N LYS A 328 0.31 -29.95 18.30
CA LYS A 328 -0.83 -29.10 18.68
C LYS A 328 -0.93 -29.06 20.21
N GLY A 329 -0.42 -28.01 20.84
CA GLY A 329 -0.38 -27.92 22.30
C GLY A 329 0.24 -26.65 22.85
N GLN A 330 0.26 -26.51 24.19
CA GLN A 330 0.71 -25.32 24.91
C GLN A 330 2.20 -25.01 24.64
N PHE A 331 2.47 -24.20 23.61
CA PHE A 331 3.78 -23.67 23.21
C PHE A 331 4.63 -23.20 24.41
N LYS A 332 3.96 -22.71 25.46
CA LYS A 332 4.52 -22.33 26.78
C LYS A 332 5.39 -23.37 27.44
N ALA A 333 4.93 -24.61 27.50
CA ALA A 333 5.65 -25.68 28.20
C ALA A 333 6.90 -26.10 27.43
N TRP A 334 6.82 -26.08 26.10
CA TRP A 334 7.93 -26.44 25.21
C TRP A 334 9.00 -25.36 25.16
N LEU A 335 8.60 -24.09 25.01
CA LEU A 335 9.55 -22.98 25.00
C LEU A 335 10.35 -22.93 26.31
N ARG A 336 9.68 -23.04 27.47
CA ARG A 336 10.34 -23.07 28.79
C ARG A 336 11.36 -24.21 28.94
N PHE A 337 11.14 -25.35 28.27
CA PHE A 337 12.13 -26.42 28.25
C PHE A 337 13.29 -26.10 27.31
N VAL A 338 13.02 -25.57 26.11
CA VAL A 338 14.04 -25.19 25.13
C VAL A 338 14.97 -24.10 25.68
N VAL A 339 14.42 -23.08 26.36
CA VAL A 339 15.23 -22.01 26.99
C VAL A 339 15.81 -22.40 28.36
N GLY A 340 15.58 -23.64 28.83
CA GLY A 340 16.20 -24.17 30.04
C GLY A 340 15.54 -23.81 31.37
N GLU A 341 14.39 -23.14 31.39
CA GLU A 341 13.59 -22.91 32.62
C GLU A 341 12.97 -24.19 33.20
N ARG A 342 12.90 -25.26 32.39
CA ARG A 342 12.56 -26.62 32.85
C ARG A 342 13.69 -27.57 32.46
N ASN A 343 14.18 -28.32 33.44
CA ASN A 343 15.21 -29.33 33.23
C ASN A 343 14.70 -30.55 32.46
N GLU A 344 13.40 -30.86 32.55
CA GLU A 344 12.80 -32.03 31.91
C GLU A 344 11.40 -31.74 31.36
N LEU A 345 11.16 -32.15 30.12
CA LEU A 345 9.84 -32.43 29.56
C LEU A 345 9.66 -33.95 29.65
N GLY A 346 8.97 -34.42 30.69
CA GLY A 346 8.67 -35.86 30.81
C GLY A 346 7.88 -36.36 29.58
N ALA A 347 8.08 -37.63 29.21
CA ALA A 347 7.43 -38.25 28.03
C ALA A 347 5.91 -38.04 28.00
N ASP A 348 5.24 -38.06 29.15
CA ASP A 348 3.80 -37.80 29.25
C ASP A 348 3.41 -36.34 29.01
N SER A 349 4.30 -35.39 29.31
CA SER A 349 4.09 -33.99 28.96
C SER A 349 4.25 -33.78 27.45
N MET A 350 5.20 -34.49 26.82
CA MET A 350 5.40 -34.46 25.37
C MET A 350 4.30 -35.17 24.59
N ARG A 351 3.81 -36.34 25.05
CA ARG A 351 2.63 -37.00 24.46
C ARG A 351 1.41 -36.08 24.46
N LYS A 352 1.16 -35.38 25.59
CA LYS A 352 0.08 -34.38 25.70
C LYS A 352 0.32 -33.14 24.83
N PHE A 353 1.57 -32.74 24.66
CA PHE A 353 1.98 -31.58 23.86
C PHE A 353 1.88 -31.82 22.34
N CYS A 354 2.18 -33.04 21.89
CA CYS A 354 2.31 -33.34 20.47
C CYS A 354 1.06 -33.98 19.85
N ARG A 355 0.15 -34.56 20.65
CA ARG A 355 -0.81 -35.56 20.15
C ARG A 355 -0.12 -36.60 19.24
N ALA A 356 1.13 -36.94 19.58
CA ALA A 356 1.95 -37.87 18.81
C ALA A 356 1.21 -39.20 18.69
N ARG A 357 1.26 -39.81 17.49
CA ARG A 357 0.50 -41.03 17.19
C ARG A 357 1.15 -42.27 17.80
N ASP A 358 2.46 -42.21 18.03
CA ASP A 358 3.26 -43.27 18.63
C ASP A 358 4.43 -42.70 19.45
N ASP A 359 5.11 -43.58 20.20
CA ASP A 359 6.22 -43.23 21.08
C ASP A 359 7.50 -42.85 20.31
N GLU A 360 7.63 -43.30 19.06
CA GLU A 360 8.76 -43.00 18.19
C GLU A 360 8.75 -41.52 17.76
N ASP A 361 7.57 -40.97 17.47
CA ASP A 361 7.39 -39.53 17.20
C ASP A 361 7.67 -38.67 18.45
N VAL A 362 7.36 -39.17 19.65
CA VAL A 362 7.64 -38.47 20.92
C VAL A 362 9.14 -38.39 21.18
N GLU A 363 9.86 -39.49 20.98
CA GLU A 363 11.32 -39.54 21.15
C GLU A 363 12.04 -38.65 20.13
N ARG A 364 11.64 -38.70 18.86
CA ARG A 364 12.18 -37.80 17.82
C ARG A 364 11.96 -36.33 18.13
N LEU A 365 10.78 -35.98 18.63
CA LEU A 365 10.48 -34.60 19.03
C LEU A 365 11.29 -34.18 20.25
N LEU A 366 11.50 -35.06 21.23
CA LEU A 366 12.36 -34.81 22.39
C LEU A 366 13.82 -34.61 21.96
N GLU A 367 14.32 -35.44 21.05
CA GLU A 367 15.67 -35.36 20.50
C GLU A 367 15.86 -34.07 19.71
N ALA A 368 14.96 -33.76 18.77
CA ALA A 368 14.97 -32.50 18.04
C ALA A 368 14.91 -31.28 18.99
N THR A 369 14.10 -31.35 20.05
CA THR A 369 13.99 -30.25 21.02
C THR A 369 15.28 -30.09 21.85
N ARG A 370 15.96 -31.19 22.18
CA ARG A 370 17.27 -31.16 22.87
C ARG A 370 18.37 -30.62 21.97
N GLU A 371 18.34 -30.94 20.67
CA GLU A 371 19.29 -30.41 19.68
C GLU A 371 19.05 -28.91 19.39
N LEU A 372 17.80 -28.43 19.46
CA LEU A 372 17.48 -27.01 19.36
C LEU A 372 17.99 -26.21 20.57
N ARG A 373 18.07 -26.81 21.76
CA ARG A 373 18.44 -26.12 23.00
C ARG A 373 19.80 -25.40 22.91
N PRO A 374 20.90 -26.02 22.46
CA PRO A 374 22.16 -25.31 22.23
C PRO A 374 22.05 -24.14 21.25
N ALA A 375 21.29 -24.29 20.15
CA ALA A 375 21.11 -23.21 19.17
C ALA A 375 20.32 -22.03 19.76
N PHE A 376 19.34 -22.29 20.62
CA PHE A 376 18.62 -21.24 21.34
C PHE A 376 19.45 -20.62 22.47
N VAL A 377 20.28 -21.40 23.16
CA VAL A 377 21.11 -20.96 24.30
C VAL A 377 22.42 -20.29 23.87
N ALA A 378 22.95 -20.59 22.68
CA ALA A 378 24.15 -19.93 22.14
C ALA A 378 23.83 -18.59 21.44
N HIS A 379 22.55 -18.35 21.17
CA HIS A 379 22.06 -17.10 20.62
C HIS A 379 21.34 -16.23 21.66
N ALA A 380 20.82 -16.83 22.75
CA ALA A 380 20.48 -16.15 24.01
C ALA A 380 21.72 -15.89 24.88
#